data_AF-A0AAD4LPK9-F1
#
_entry.id   AF-A0AAD4LPK9-F1
#
_cell.length_a   1.000
_cell.length_b   1.000
_cell.length_c   1.000
_cell.angle_alpha   90.00
_cell.angle_beta   90.00
_cell.angle_gamma   90.00
#
_symmetry.space_group_name_H-M   'P 1'
#
loop_
_entity.id
_entity.type
_entity.pdbx_description
1 polymer ?
#
loop_
_entity_poly.entity_id
_entity_poly.type
_entity_poly.pdbx_seq_one_letter_code
_entity_poly.pdbx_strand_id
1 'polypeptide(L)'
;MTAHDLRVDGYLSYTFTPQVAEIYLAYLFKVDPKRVQAFNVHNWPGAFFVADPPMSHCTPQHISNGRYAWLLDYAIRRGGSVVPQQLWSPQGQGDWRRYVEQAQLHIPVFFVNADGTLGVPVSHAAAGQMSLRHANEPAPLGDRTTTKIRISWPGYTPSEQQVQLRDQTPARNPVTLERFVKHVGSRVRQFLVVGLSLFIVAVAVNSEI
;
A
#
# COMPACT_ATOMS: atom_id res chain seq x y z
N MET A 1 -27.24 -6.51 -4.97
CA MET A 1 -25.82 -6.16 -4.81
C MET A 1 -25.75 -4.65 -4.68
N THR A 2 -25.27 -4.12 -3.56
CA THR A 2 -24.92 -2.70 -3.47
C THR A 2 -23.77 -2.44 -4.44
N ALA A 3 -23.95 -1.48 -5.34
CA ALA A 3 -22.86 -1.01 -6.18
C ALA A 3 -21.82 -0.34 -5.27
N HIS A 4 -20.59 -0.82 -5.30
CA HIS A 4 -19.50 -0.19 -4.56
C HIS A 4 -18.88 0.92 -5.39
N ASP A 5 -18.58 2.05 -4.75
CA ASP A 5 -17.89 3.18 -5.37
C ASP A 5 -16.46 3.27 -4.83
N LEU A 6 -15.47 3.17 -5.72
CA LEU A 6 -14.04 3.30 -5.41
C LEU A 6 -13.74 4.50 -4.49
N ARG A 7 -14.41 5.63 -4.73
CA ARG A 7 -14.11 6.91 -4.06
C ARG A 7 -14.58 6.98 -2.62
N VAL A 8 -15.44 6.06 -2.18
CA VAL A 8 -15.98 6.05 -0.83
C VAL A 8 -15.86 4.70 -0.14
N ASP A 9 -15.94 3.60 -0.89
CA ASP A 9 -15.95 2.24 -0.37
C ASP A 9 -14.60 1.55 -0.42
N GLY A 10 -13.58 2.14 -1.05
CA GLY A 10 -12.25 1.57 -1.24
C GLY A 10 -11.30 1.71 -0.03
N TYR A 11 -10.29 0.84 0.10
CA TYR A 11 -9.25 1.00 1.13
C TYR A 11 -8.50 2.31 1.01
N LEU A 12 -8.28 2.85 -0.20
CA LEU A 12 -7.61 4.16 -0.38
C LEU A 12 -8.41 5.28 0.28
N SER A 13 -9.73 5.29 0.08
CA SER A 13 -10.65 6.29 0.60
C SER A 13 -10.77 6.20 2.13
N TYR A 14 -10.78 4.99 2.69
CA TYR A 14 -10.73 4.78 4.14
C TYR A 14 -9.37 5.11 4.76
N THR A 15 -8.28 4.92 4.01
CA THR A 15 -6.92 5.23 4.46
C THR A 15 -6.69 6.73 4.49
N PHE A 16 -7.05 7.45 3.42
CA PHE A 16 -6.67 8.86 3.26
C PHE A 16 -7.81 9.86 3.42
N THR A 17 -9.07 9.43 3.50
CA THR A 17 -10.30 10.17 3.15
C THR A 17 -10.54 10.25 1.63
N PRO A 18 -11.81 10.33 1.17
CA PRO A 18 -12.14 10.44 -0.26
C PRO A 18 -11.39 11.56 -1.00
N GLN A 19 -11.31 12.75 -0.40
CA GLN A 19 -10.69 13.93 -1.03
C GLN A 19 -9.19 13.75 -1.23
N VAL A 20 -8.50 13.16 -0.25
CA VAL A 20 -7.05 12.93 -0.35
C VAL A 20 -6.76 11.70 -1.22
N ALA A 21 -7.65 10.71 -1.26
CA ALA A 21 -7.56 9.61 -2.20
C ALA A 21 -7.61 10.11 -3.66
N GLU A 22 -8.45 11.09 -3.98
CA GLU A 22 -8.47 11.73 -5.31
C GLU A 22 -7.11 12.38 -5.65
N ILE A 23 -6.46 13.05 -4.69
CA ILE A 23 -5.12 13.61 -4.87
C ILE A 23 -4.09 12.50 -5.14
N TYR A 24 -4.16 11.39 -4.38
CA TYR A 24 -3.31 10.22 -4.62
C TYR A 24 -3.50 9.65 -6.03
N LEU A 25 -4.75 9.52 -6.51
CA LEU A 25 -5.04 9.06 -7.87
C LEU A 25 -4.51 10.02 -8.94
N ALA A 26 -4.61 11.33 -8.70
CA ALA A 26 -4.02 12.35 -9.59
C ALA A 26 -2.50 12.19 -9.68
N TYR A 27 -1.83 11.94 -8.55
CA TYR A 27 -0.39 11.68 -8.52
C TYR A 27 -0.03 10.35 -9.19
N LEU A 28 -0.84 9.31 -9.02
CA LEU A 28 -0.58 7.99 -9.58
C LEU A 28 -0.70 7.99 -11.11
N PHE A 29 -1.79 8.55 -11.65
CA PHE A 29 -2.10 8.47 -13.07
C PHE A 29 -1.71 9.70 -13.89
N LYS A 30 -1.30 10.81 -13.26
CA LYS A 30 -0.97 12.07 -13.95
C LYS A 30 -2.11 12.60 -14.83
N VAL A 31 -3.34 12.31 -14.45
CA VAL A 31 -4.57 12.79 -15.10
C VAL A 31 -5.52 13.33 -14.06
N ASP A 32 -6.55 14.06 -14.51
CA ASP A 32 -7.68 14.42 -13.65
C ASP A 32 -8.27 13.14 -13.02
N PRO A 33 -8.31 13.01 -11.67
CA PRO A 33 -8.82 11.82 -11.00
C PRO A 33 -10.28 11.53 -11.35
N LYS A 34 -11.05 12.53 -11.83
CA LYS A 34 -12.41 12.32 -12.32
C LYS A 34 -12.49 11.46 -13.58
N ARG A 35 -11.40 11.38 -14.35
CA ARG A 35 -11.29 10.54 -15.56
C ARG A 35 -10.91 9.09 -15.24
N VAL A 36 -10.50 8.81 -14.00
CA VAL A 36 -10.19 7.45 -13.55
C VAL A 36 -11.51 6.74 -13.30
N GLN A 37 -11.85 5.80 -14.19
CA GLN A 37 -13.02 4.95 -14.05
C GLN A 37 -12.57 3.55 -13.65
N ALA A 38 -13.03 3.12 -12.48
CA ALA A 38 -12.85 1.76 -12.04
C ALA A 38 -14.04 0.88 -12.45
N PHE A 39 -13.75 -0.39 -12.66
CA PHE A 39 -14.74 -1.43 -12.91
C PHE A 39 -14.41 -2.66 -12.09
N ASN A 40 -15.41 -3.51 -11.89
CA ASN A 40 -15.27 -4.75 -11.14
C ASN A 40 -15.11 -5.93 -12.09
N VAL A 41 -14.31 -6.91 -11.67
CA VAL A 41 -14.11 -8.17 -12.41
C VAL A 41 -14.85 -9.29 -11.66
N HIS A 42 -15.63 -10.10 -12.38
CA HIS A 42 -16.53 -11.11 -11.79
C HIS A 42 -15.82 -12.07 -10.83
N ASN A 43 -14.62 -12.54 -11.18
CA ASN A 43 -13.86 -13.51 -10.38
C ASN A 43 -13.01 -12.86 -9.27
N TRP A 44 -13.13 -11.55 -9.07
CA TRP A 44 -12.35 -10.77 -8.10
C TRP A 44 -13.30 -9.94 -7.23
N PRO A 45 -13.98 -10.58 -6.25
CA PRO A 45 -15.02 -9.94 -5.48
C PRO A 45 -14.47 -8.75 -4.68
N GLY A 46 -15.10 -7.60 -4.90
CA GLY A 46 -14.74 -6.33 -4.29
C GLY A 46 -13.51 -5.64 -4.90
N ALA A 47 -12.84 -6.21 -5.91
CA ALA A 47 -11.71 -5.55 -6.54
C ALA A 47 -12.16 -4.43 -7.49
N PHE A 48 -11.45 -3.32 -7.44
CA PHE A 48 -11.57 -2.21 -8.38
C PHE A 48 -10.39 -2.23 -9.35
N PHE A 49 -10.69 -2.41 -10.63
CA PHE A 49 -9.70 -2.39 -11.70
C PHE A 49 -9.82 -1.13 -12.54
N VAL A 50 -8.71 -0.66 -13.08
CA VAL A 50 -8.68 0.40 -14.11
C VAL A 50 -8.11 -0.16 -15.41
N ALA A 51 -8.65 0.28 -16.54
CA ALA A 51 -8.21 -0.17 -17.87
C ALA A 51 -7.40 0.91 -18.58
N ASP A 52 -6.35 0.48 -19.27
CA ASP A 52 -5.43 1.32 -20.04
C ASP A 52 -5.00 2.63 -19.35
N PRO A 53 -4.61 2.61 -18.05
CA PRO A 53 -3.99 3.75 -17.42
C PRO A 53 -2.64 4.06 -18.09
N PRO A 54 -2.17 5.31 -18.03
CA PRO A 54 -0.89 5.73 -18.60
C PRO A 54 0.31 5.25 -17.74
N MET A 55 0.38 3.96 -17.41
CA MET A 55 1.41 3.34 -16.56
C MET A 55 2.09 2.18 -17.28
N SER A 56 2.90 2.49 -18.29
CA SER A 56 3.66 1.47 -19.04
C SER A 56 4.68 0.71 -18.19
N HIS A 57 5.06 1.24 -17.02
CA HIS A 57 6.02 0.63 -16.09
C HIS A 57 5.39 -0.34 -15.07
N CYS A 58 4.07 -0.51 -15.07
CA CYS A 58 3.37 -1.45 -14.18
C CYS A 58 2.82 -2.63 -14.97
N THR A 59 3.08 -3.86 -14.52
CA THR A 59 2.50 -5.07 -15.13
C THR A 59 0.99 -5.14 -14.85
N PRO A 60 0.14 -5.36 -15.87
CA PRO A 60 -1.29 -5.57 -15.65
C PRO A 60 -1.55 -6.89 -14.92
N GLN A 61 -2.49 -6.89 -13.97
CA GLN A 61 -2.86 -8.09 -13.21
C GLN A 61 -3.99 -8.89 -13.87
N HIS A 62 -4.70 -8.30 -14.84
CA HIS A 62 -5.81 -8.97 -15.50
C HIS A 62 -6.00 -8.48 -16.95
N ILE A 63 -6.69 -9.28 -17.77
CA ILE A 63 -7.18 -8.90 -19.09
C ILE A 63 -8.69 -9.06 -19.07
N SER A 64 -9.43 -7.99 -19.33
CA SER A 64 -10.90 -8.00 -19.36
C SER A 64 -11.37 -7.40 -20.68
N ASN A 65 -12.18 -8.15 -21.43
CA ASN A 65 -12.72 -7.74 -22.73
C ASN A 65 -11.63 -7.24 -23.71
N GLY A 66 -10.48 -7.92 -23.74
CA GLY A 66 -9.34 -7.56 -24.60
C GLY A 66 -8.53 -6.34 -24.15
N ARG A 67 -8.85 -5.75 -23.00
CA ARG A 67 -8.12 -4.61 -22.42
C ARG A 67 -7.30 -5.05 -21.23
N TYR A 68 -6.08 -4.52 -21.11
CA TYR A 68 -5.26 -4.73 -19.93
C TYR A 68 -5.89 -3.98 -18.75
N ALA A 69 -5.83 -4.59 -17.57
CA ALA A 69 -6.47 -4.10 -16.37
C ALA A 69 -5.51 -4.16 -15.18
N TRP A 70 -5.48 -3.07 -14.41
CA TRP A 70 -4.66 -2.91 -13.22
C TRP A 70 -5.54 -2.88 -11.98
N LEU A 71 -5.20 -3.71 -10.99
CA LEU A 71 -5.90 -3.73 -9.70
C LEU A 71 -5.55 -2.46 -8.92
N LEU A 72 -6.49 -1.53 -8.80
CA LEU A 72 -6.25 -0.25 -8.12
C LEU A 72 -6.55 -0.31 -6.62
N ASP A 73 -7.67 -0.94 -6.24
CA ASP A 73 -8.15 -0.96 -4.87
C ASP A 73 -9.07 -2.18 -4.62
N TYR A 74 -9.51 -2.35 -3.37
CA TYR A 74 -10.60 -3.24 -2.99
C TYR A 74 -11.64 -2.47 -2.18
N ALA A 75 -12.91 -2.84 -2.33
CA ALA A 75 -13.98 -2.44 -1.43
C ALA A 75 -13.69 -2.99 -0.02
N ILE A 76 -13.96 -2.17 1.00
CA ILE A 76 -13.80 -2.55 2.40
C ILE A 76 -14.62 -3.80 2.68
N ARG A 77 -13.93 -4.83 3.18
CA ARG A 77 -14.57 -6.05 3.68
C ARG A 77 -14.88 -5.90 5.16
N ARG A 78 -16.01 -6.47 5.60
CA ARG A 78 -16.33 -6.60 7.03
C ARG A 78 -15.29 -7.52 7.67
N GLY A 79 -14.59 -7.07 8.72
CA GLY A 79 -13.62 -7.91 9.43
C GLY A 79 -12.43 -7.20 10.08
N GLY A 80 -12.27 -5.88 9.91
CA GLY A 80 -11.23 -5.11 10.58
C GLY A 80 -11.35 -3.61 10.34
N SER A 81 -10.71 -2.81 11.19
CA SER A 81 -10.61 -1.36 11.01
C SER A 81 -9.48 -1.03 10.05
N VAL A 82 -9.74 -0.11 9.10
CA VAL A 82 -8.65 0.56 8.36
C VAL A 82 -8.13 1.68 9.22
N VAL A 83 -6.83 1.68 9.44
CA VAL A 83 -6.17 2.75 10.17
C VAL A 83 -5.94 3.91 9.21
N PRO A 84 -6.50 5.11 9.46
CA PRO A 84 -6.23 6.27 8.63
C PRO A 84 -4.74 6.58 8.60
N GLN A 85 -4.24 7.01 7.44
CA GLN A 85 -2.87 7.46 7.24
C GLN A 85 -2.88 8.87 6.64
N GLN A 86 -1.88 9.67 6.99
CA GLN A 86 -1.64 10.92 6.29
C GLN A 86 -0.89 10.67 4.98
N LEU A 87 -1.42 11.17 3.86
CA LEU A 87 -0.71 11.14 2.59
C LEU A 87 0.53 12.05 2.68
N TRP A 88 1.69 11.54 2.30
CA TRP A 88 2.88 12.37 2.19
C TRP A 88 2.68 13.44 1.13
N SER A 89 3.01 14.68 1.47
CA SER A 89 3.01 15.81 0.54
C SER A 89 4.43 16.33 0.30
N PRO A 90 4.76 16.75 -0.93
CA PRO A 90 6.03 17.41 -1.23
C PRO A 90 6.14 18.72 -0.47
N GLN A 91 7.32 19.00 0.10
CA GLN A 91 7.55 20.18 0.95
C GLN A 91 8.05 21.40 0.17
N GLY A 92 8.25 21.27 -1.15
CA GLY A 92 8.70 22.36 -2.02
C GLY A 92 8.79 21.92 -3.49
N GLN A 93 9.21 22.85 -4.35
CA GLN A 93 9.24 22.62 -5.80
C GLN A 93 10.20 21.49 -6.20
N GLY A 94 11.33 21.34 -5.52
CA GLY A 94 12.27 20.24 -5.77
C GLY A 94 11.65 18.87 -5.49
N ASP A 95 10.98 18.72 -4.34
CA ASP A 95 10.25 17.50 -3.99
C ASP A 95 9.09 17.24 -4.95
N TRP A 96 8.36 18.28 -5.34
CA TRP A 96 7.28 18.18 -6.31
C TRP A 96 7.79 17.60 -7.62
N ARG A 97 8.85 18.20 -8.18
CA ARG A 97 9.45 17.74 -9.43
C ARG A 97 9.92 16.28 -9.32
N ARG A 98 10.61 15.93 -8.24
CA ARG A 98 11.22 14.61 -8.06
C ARG A 98 10.22 13.50 -7.75
N TYR A 99 9.24 13.76 -6.89
CA TYR A 99 8.36 12.73 -6.31
C TYR A 99 6.93 12.78 -6.81
N VAL A 100 6.53 13.87 -7.47
CA VAL A 100 5.25 13.97 -8.18
C VAL A 100 5.53 13.98 -9.67
N GLU A 101 5.96 15.08 -10.26
CA GLU A 101 6.02 15.27 -11.72
C GLU A 101 6.81 14.17 -12.47
N GLN A 102 8.06 13.91 -12.05
CA GLN A 102 8.96 12.97 -12.73
C GLN A 102 8.87 11.55 -12.17
N ALA A 103 8.18 11.35 -11.06
CA ALA A 103 8.10 10.05 -10.42
C ALA A 103 7.09 9.14 -11.14
N GLN A 104 7.54 7.93 -11.43
CA GLN A 104 6.69 6.82 -11.79
C GLN A 104 6.22 6.11 -10.51
N LEU A 105 4.98 6.41 -10.10
CA LEU A 105 4.33 5.73 -8.97
C LEU A 105 3.82 4.37 -9.42
N HIS A 106 3.94 3.38 -8.54
CA HIS A 106 3.38 2.04 -8.76
C HIS A 106 1.98 1.95 -8.17
N ILE A 107 1.17 1.08 -8.76
CA ILE A 107 -0.14 0.68 -8.24
C ILE A 107 -0.02 0.17 -6.78
N PRO A 108 -1.04 0.41 -5.91
CA PRO A 108 -1.04 -0.12 -4.55
C PRO A 108 -0.79 -1.64 -4.49
N VAL A 109 0.00 -2.06 -3.50
CA VAL A 109 0.29 -3.47 -3.26
C VAL A 109 -0.68 -4.01 -2.23
N PHE A 110 -1.54 -4.95 -2.64
CA PHE A 110 -2.40 -5.71 -1.74
C PHE A 110 -1.81 -7.08 -1.48
N PHE A 111 -1.73 -7.48 -0.21
CA PHE A 111 -1.33 -8.83 0.17
C PHE A 111 -2.57 -9.73 0.12
N VAL A 112 -2.60 -10.65 -0.83
CA VAL A 112 -3.70 -11.59 -1.02
C VAL A 112 -3.22 -12.97 -0.61
N ASN A 113 -3.88 -13.60 0.36
CA ASN A 113 -3.55 -14.96 0.78
C ASN A 113 -3.94 -15.95 -0.32
N ALA A 114 -3.38 -17.16 -0.26
CA ALA A 114 -3.65 -18.23 -1.22
C ALA A 114 -5.17 -18.49 -1.40
N ASP A 115 -5.92 -18.44 -0.30
CA ASP A 115 -7.38 -18.60 -0.27
C ASP A 115 -8.18 -17.40 -0.85
N GLY A 116 -7.53 -16.30 -1.21
CA GLY A 116 -8.17 -15.09 -1.76
C GLY A 116 -8.62 -14.08 -0.70
N THR A 117 -8.34 -14.31 0.57
CA THR A 117 -8.53 -13.31 1.63
C THR A 117 -7.48 -12.19 1.53
N LEU A 118 -7.83 -11.00 2.03
CA LEU A 118 -6.98 -9.81 1.96
C LEU A 118 -6.30 -9.55 3.30
N GLY A 119 -5.03 -9.13 3.23
CA GLY A 119 -4.22 -8.77 4.38
C GLY A 119 -3.57 -9.96 5.07
N VAL A 120 -2.57 -9.67 5.90
CA VAL A 120 -1.89 -10.66 6.74
C VAL A 120 -1.82 -10.10 8.16
N PRO A 121 -2.12 -10.88 9.21
CA PRO A 121 -1.89 -10.44 10.57
C PRO A 121 -0.44 -9.98 10.77
N VAL A 122 -0.23 -8.83 11.42
CA VAL A 122 1.12 -8.23 11.59
C VAL A 122 2.09 -9.20 12.28
N SER A 123 1.62 -9.96 13.28
CA SER A 123 2.40 -10.98 13.98
C SER A 123 2.90 -12.06 13.03
N HIS A 124 2.02 -12.58 12.18
CA HIS A 124 2.31 -13.60 11.18
C HIS A 124 3.26 -13.07 10.10
N ALA A 125 2.99 -11.88 9.57
CA ALA A 125 3.86 -11.22 8.60
C ALA A 125 5.28 -11.06 9.16
N ALA A 126 5.43 -10.52 10.38
CA ALA A 126 6.72 -10.35 11.02
C ALA A 126 7.47 -11.68 11.26
N ALA A 127 6.73 -12.74 11.59
CA ALA A 127 7.28 -14.09 11.78
C ALA A 127 7.63 -14.80 10.45
N GLY A 128 7.09 -14.36 9.32
CA GLY A 128 7.18 -15.08 8.05
C GLY A 128 6.20 -16.27 7.96
N GLN A 129 5.10 -16.24 8.71
CA GLN A 129 4.10 -17.31 8.79
C GLN A 129 2.89 -16.96 7.93
N MET A 130 3.04 -16.98 6.61
CA MET A 130 2.00 -16.53 5.68
C MET A 130 1.93 -17.44 4.46
N SER A 131 0.75 -17.51 3.83
CA SER A 131 0.54 -18.21 2.57
C SER A 131 -0.05 -17.23 1.57
N LEU A 132 0.80 -16.62 0.76
CA LEU A 132 0.42 -15.58 -0.19
C LEU A 132 0.29 -16.12 -1.61
N ARG A 133 -0.66 -15.56 -2.38
CA ARG A 133 -0.59 -15.66 -3.85
C ARG A 133 0.67 -14.96 -4.32
N HIS A 134 1.36 -15.55 -5.30
CA HIS A 134 2.58 -14.99 -5.87
C HIS A 134 3.72 -14.79 -4.84
N ALA A 135 3.72 -15.55 -3.74
CA ALA A 135 4.69 -15.42 -2.64
C ALA A 135 6.15 -15.42 -3.11
N ASN A 136 6.46 -16.28 -4.09
CA ASN A 136 7.80 -16.50 -4.64
C ASN A 136 8.15 -15.59 -5.84
N GLU A 137 7.21 -14.77 -6.29
CA GLU A 137 7.44 -13.81 -7.37
C GLU A 137 8.10 -12.53 -6.82
N PRO A 138 8.85 -11.79 -7.65
CA PRO A 138 9.36 -10.46 -7.28
C PRO A 138 8.26 -9.56 -6.75
N ALA A 139 8.52 -8.86 -5.64
CA ALA A 139 7.58 -7.84 -5.14
C ALA A 139 7.36 -6.76 -6.23
N PRO A 140 6.12 -6.29 -6.45
CA PRO A 140 5.77 -5.39 -7.57
C PRO A 140 6.18 -3.93 -7.30
N LEU A 141 7.45 -3.70 -7.00
CA LEU A 141 8.03 -2.42 -6.60
C LEU A 141 9.00 -1.83 -7.65
N GLY A 142 9.00 -2.42 -8.85
CA GLY A 142 9.89 -2.08 -9.95
C GLY A 142 11.34 -2.51 -9.69
N ASP A 143 12.24 -2.05 -10.55
CA ASP A 143 13.66 -2.44 -10.55
C ASP A 143 14.50 -1.70 -9.51
N ARG A 144 13.96 -1.43 -8.33
CA ARG A 144 14.63 -0.63 -7.29
C ARG A 144 15.52 -1.49 -6.39
N THR A 145 16.55 -0.86 -5.81
CA THR A 145 17.41 -1.52 -4.81
C THR A 145 16.88 -1.36 -3.39
N THR A 146 16.20 -0.26 -3.11
CA THR A 146 15.67 0.07 -1.79
C THR A 146 14.35 0.83 -1.94
N THR A 147 13.54 0.81 -0.88
CA THR A 147 12.37 1.68 -0.75
C THR A 147 12.20 2.13 0.69
N LYS A 148 11.40 3.18 0.91
CA LYS A 148 11.06 3.69 2.24
C LYS A 148 9.63 3.29 2.56
N ILE A 149 9.44 2.64 3.71
CA ILE A 149 8.13 2.40 4.30
C ILE A 149 7.84 3.56 5.24
N ARG A 150 6.72 4.24 5.02
CA ARG A 150 6.24 5.35 5.84
C ARG A 150 4.93 4.96 6.51
N ILE A 151 4.84 5.21 7.81
CA ILE A 151 3.62 5.05 8.60
C ILE A 151 3.33 6.41 9.22
N SER A 152 2.19 7.01 8.87
CA SER A 152 1.75 8.32 9.35
C SER A 152 0.36 8.17 9.97
N TRP A 153 0.30 7.48 11.11
CA TRP A 153 -0.93 7.28 11.88
C TRP A 153 -1.25 8.55 12.68
N PRO A 154 -2.44 9.17 12.50
CA PRO A 154 -2.88 10.30 13.33
C PRO A 154 -2.73 10.06 14.83
N GLY A 155 -2.10 11.00 15.54
CA GLY A 155 -1.82 10.88 16.98
C GLY A 155 -0.51 10.17 17.34
N TYR A 156 0.24 9.67 16.35
CA TYR A 156 1.57 9.10 16.54
C TYR A 156 2.62 9.88 15.73
N THR A 157 3.86 9.89 16.22
CA THR A 157 4.99 10.42 15.44
C THR A 157 5.16 9.61 14.15
N PRO A 158 5.20 10.25 12.96
CA PRO A 158 5.45 9.54 11.71
C PRO A 158 6.73 8.73 11.75
N SER A 159 6.67 7.51 11.25
CA SER A 159 7.82 6.61 11.15
C SER A 159 8.19 6.40 9.70
N GLU A 160 9.48 6.54 9.40
CA GLU A 160 10.05 6.24 8.09
C GLU A 160 11.23 5.29 8.27
N GLN A 161 11.21 4.17 7.55
CA GLN A 161 12.34 3.24 7.53
C GLN A 161 12.63 2.73 6.13
N GLN A 162 13.91 2.68 5.78
CA GLN A 162 14.37 2.12 4.52
C GLN A 162 14.43 0.58 4.59
N VAL A 163 14.01 -0.09 3.53
CA VAL A 163 14.11 -1.53 3.35
C VAL A 163 14.83 -1.86 2.04
N GLN A 164 15.55 -2.97 2.05
CA GLN A 164 16.24 -3.50 0.87
C GLN A 164 15.24 -4.26 -0.01
N LEU A 165 15.32 -4.03 -1.31
CA LEU A 165 14.50 -4.67 -2.34
C LEU A 165 15.29 -5.65 -3.21
N ARG A 166 16.58 -5.83 -2.92
CA ARG A 166 17.39 -6.93 -3.48
C ARG A 166 17.84 -7.86 -2.37
N ASP A 167 17.99 -9.13 -2.72
CA ASP A 167 18.66 -10.09 -1.84
C ASP A 167 20.18 -9.79 -1.75
N GLN A 168 20.84 -10.53 -0.86
CA GLN A 168 22.29 -10.42 -0.64
C GLN A 168 23.09 -11.42 -1.49
N THR A 169 22.44 -12.09 -2.45
CA THR A 169 23.15 -12.98 -3.36
C THR A 169 24.04 -12.17 -4.31
N PRO A 170 25.09 -12.78 -4.91
CA PRO A 170 25.89 -12.10 -5.93
C PRO A 170 25.06 -11.55 -7.10
N ALA A 171 23.98 -12.25 -7.47
CA ALA A 171 23.07 -11.87 -8.54
C ALA A 171 22.16 -10.68 -8.17
N ARG A 172 22.04 -10.31 -6.88
CA ARG A 172 21.19 -9.22 -6.38
C ARG A 172 19.76 -9.32 -6.93
N ASN A 173 19.16 -10.50 -6.78
CA ASN A 173 17.81 -10.72 -7.30
C ASN A 173 16.81 -9.83 -6.53
N PRO A 174 15.72 -9.38 -7.18
CA PRO A 174 14.61 -8.73 -6.48
C PRO A 174 14.11 -9.57 -5.31
N VAL A 175 13.75 -8.92 -4.20
CA VAL A 175 13.11 -9.61 -3.07
C VAL A 175 11.76 -10.17 -3.51
N THR A 176 11.45 -11.38 -3.03
CA THR A 176 10.14 -11.98 -3.24
C THR A 176 9.05 -11.21 -2.50
N LEU A 177 7.80 -11.36 -2.93
CA LEU A 177 6.64 -10.75 -2.28
C LEU A 177 6.57 -11.16 -0.80
N GLU A 178 6.75 -12.44 -0.48
CA GLU A 178 6.76 -12.94 0.90
C GLU A 178 7.83 -12.24 1.75
N ARG A 179 9.05 -12.11 1.24
CA ARG A 179 10.13 -11.43 1.96
C ARG A 179 9.82 -9.95 2.17
N PHE A 180 9.22 -9.30 1.17
CA PHE A 180 8.75 -7.93 1.30
C PHE A 180 7.66 -7.78 2.37
N VAL A 181 6.66 -8.66 2.40
CA VAL A 181 5.61 -8.66 3.45
C VAL A 181 6.22 -8.87 4.83
N LYS A 182 7.25 -9.71 4.96
CA LYS A 182 7.97 -9.89 6.22
C LYS A 182 8.67 -8.61 6.67
N HIS A 183 9.31 -7.89 5.74
CA HIS A 183 9.87 -6.58 6.02
C HIS A 183 8.78 -5.60 6.48
N VAL A 184 7.66 -5.48 5.76
CA VAL A 184 6.53 -4.61 6.15
C VAL A 184 6.00 -4.98 7.54
N GLY A 185 5.71 -6.25 7.80
CA GLY A 185 5.19 -6.73 9.09
C GLY A 185 6.14 -6.44 10.25
N SER A 186 7.44 -6.60 10.04
CA SER A 186 8.45 -6.29 11.06
C SER A 186 8.49 -4.78 11.38
N ARG A 187 8.35 -3.93 10.37
CA ARG A 187 8.33 -2.47 10.52
C ARG A 187 7.05 -1.98 11.21
N VAL A 188 5.90 -2.52 10.83
CA VAL A 188 4.62 -2.23 11.51
C VAL A 188 4.66 -2.70 12.96
N ARG A 189 5.15 -3.93 13.22
CA ARG A 189 5.31 -4.44 14.60
C ARG A 189 6.21 -3.53 15.42
N GLN A 190 7.35 -3.10 14.87
CA GLN A 190 8.27 -2.20 15.55
C GLN A 190 7.59 -0.85 15.85
N PHE A 191 6.88 -0.27 14.87
CA PHE A 191 6.12 0.96 15.05
C PHE A 191 5.09 0.84 16.19
N LEU A 192 4.33 -0.26 16.21
CA LEU A 192 3.32 -0.49 17.25
C LEU A 192 3.95 -0.67 18.63
N VAL A 193 5.03 -1.45 18.74
CA VAL A 193 5.72 -1.66 20.02
C VAL A 193 6.34 -0.36 20.53
N VAL A 194 7.06 0.39 19.69
CA VAL A 194 7.70 1.66 20.08
C VAL A 194 6.65 2.73 20.38
N GLY A 195 5.60 2.82 19.56
CA GLY A 195 4.49 3.76 19.76
C GLY A 195 3.74 3.48 21.05
N LEU A 196 3.40 2.22 21.34
CA LEU A 196 2.75 1.84 22.60
C LEU A 196 3.68 2.04 23.80
N SER A 197 4.98 1.75 23.67
CA SER A 197 5.96 2.03 24.73
C SER A 197 6.12 3.53 24.98
N LEU A 198 6.12 4.38 23.95
CA LEU A 198 6.13 5.84 24.11
C LEU A 198 4.84 6.34 24.77
N PHE A 199 3.68 5.75 24.46
CA PHE A 199 2.43 6.07 25.16
C PHE A 199 2.43 5.58 26.60
N ILE A 200 2.93 4.38 26.91
CA ILE A 200 3.04 3.90 28.30
C ILE A 200 4.07 4.73 29.07
N VAL A 201 5.19 5.12 28.46
CA VAL A 201 6.19 6.00 29.09
C VAL A 201 5.64 7.44 29.23
N ALA A 202 4.84 7.94 28.29
CA ALA A 202 4.17 9.24 28.42
C ALA A 202 2.98 9.23 29.39
N VAL A 203 2.35 8.06 29.62
CA VAL A 203 1.27 7.86 30.59
C VAL A 203 1.82 7.47 31.98
N ALA A 204 3.07 6.99 32.08
CA ALA A 204 3.73 6.61 33.34
C ALA A 204 4.68 7.69 33.91
N VAL A 205 4.71 8.90 33.35
CA VAL A 205 5.45 10.04 33.89
C VAL A 205 4.47 11.18 34.16
N ASN A 206 3.68 11.03 35.23
CA ASN A 206 3.04 12.11 35.98
C ASN A 206 2.32 11.50 37.20
N SER A 207 3.12 11.05 38.16
CA SER A 207 2.73 10.98 39.58
C SER A 207 4.00 11.12 40.41
N GLU A 208 3.92 11.96 41.44
CA GLU A 208 4.97 12.42 42.36
C GLU A 208 5.79 13.60 41.82
N ILE A 209 5.74 14.83 42.36
CA ILE A 209 5.25 15.39 43.64
C ILE A 209 4.49 16.68 43.36
#